data_AF-A0A7S2RE59-F1
#
_entry.id   AF-A0A7S2RE59-F1
#
_cell.length_a   1.000
_cell.length_b   1.000
_cell.length_c   1.000
_cell.angle_alpha   90.00
_cell.angle_beta   90.00
_cell.angle_gamma   90.00
#
_symmetry.space_group_name_H-M   'P 1'
#
loop_
_entity.id
_entity.type
_entity.pdbx_description
1 polymer ?
#
loop_
_entity_poly.entity_id
_entity_poly.type
_entity_poly.pdbx_seq_one_letter_code
_entity_poly.pdbx_strand_id
1 'polypeptide(L)'
;ENNNLENKIGDKIENEKQDNLSDDEKVENEKNERNVEDEKEGEEAIRDDDDDEKEAGHLESTEEEDEEDINNKLEDVRMQSSDLRVLGKKYHDEGIFLQAATTFRQAASQLEDAIQQSSSDNKELKNIMMEESATCHLHEALCYLKQKEYAKCITSCSH
;
A
#
# COMPACT_ATOMS: atom_id res chain seq x y z
N GLU A 1 -50.39 -35.26 48.07
CA GLU A 1 -49.90 -35.77 46.77
C GLU A 1 -48.64 -35.00 46.39
N ASN A 2 -47.50 -35.69 46.52
CA ASN A 2 -46.28 -35.73 45.69
C ASN A 2 -45.77 -34.56 44.82
N ASN A 3 -44.43 -34.46 44.91
CA ASN A 3 -43.39 -33.97 43.96
C ASN A 3 -43.07 -32.46 44.03
N ASN A 4 -41.97 -32.00 44.65
CA ASN A 4 -40.53 -32.30 44.48
C ASN A 4 -39.99 -31.94 43.08
N LEU A 5 -39.22 -30.84 42.99
CA LEU A 5 -38.02 -30.73 42.17
C LEU A 5 -37.22 -29.47 42.54
N GLU A 6 -36.22 -29.69 43.38
CA GLU A 6 -35.01 -28.87 43.48
C GLU A 6 -34.35 -28.73 42.10
N ASN A 7 -33.76 -27.58 41.81
CA ASN A 7 -32.56 -27.51 40.98
C ASN A 7 -31.70 -26.32 41.40
N LYS A 8 -30.71 -26.64 42.23
CA LYS A 8 -29.46 -25.89 42.39
C LYS A 8 -28.57 -26.20 41.19
N ILE A 9 -28.09 -25.18 40.47
CA ILE A 9 -26.78 -25.24 39.81
C ILE A 9 -26.15 -23.86 39.96
N GLY A 10 -25.11 -23.80 40.78
CA GLY A 10 -24.08 -22.78 40.70
C GLY A 10 -22.80 -23.48 40.32
N ASP A 11 -22.04 -22.89 39.40
CA ASP A 11 -20.63 -23.17 39.12
C ASP A 11 -20.06 -21.85 38.55
N LYS A 12 -19.39 -21.04 39.38
CA LYS A 12 -17.92 -20.97 39.46
C LYS A 12 -17.26 -20.92 38.07
N ILE A 13 -17.15 -19.69 37.54
CA ILE A 13 -16.29 -19.38 36.41
C ILE A 13 -14.86 -19.30 36.96
N GLU A 14 -14.08 -20.35 36.71
CA GLU A 14 -12.64 -20.35 36.94
C GLU A 14 -11.95 -19.62 35.78
N ASN A 15 -11.24 -18.55 36.13
CA ASN A 15 -10.34 -17.80 35.25
C ASN A 15 -9.04 -18.59 35.12
N GLU A 16 -8.86 -19.33 34.03
CA GLU A 16 -7.55 -19.81 33.60
C GLU A 16 -6.96 -18.81 32.60
N LYS A 17 -6.03 -17.98 33.11
CA LYS A 17 -5.00 -17.36 32.28
C LYS A 17 -3.94 -18.43 32.01
N GLN A 18 -3.80 -18.84 30.77
CA GLN A 18 -2.61 -19.54 30.30
C GLN A 18 -1.81 -18.64 29.38
N ASP A 19 -0.61 -18.34 29.86
CA ASP A 19 0.54 -17.85 29.11
C ASP A 19 0.86 -18.82 27.97
N ASN A 20 1.17 -18.29 26.78
CA ASN A 20 2.00 -18.98 25.79
C ASN A 20 2.76 -17.94 24.97
N LEU A 21 3.95 -17.61 25.48
CA LEU A 21 5.04 -16.94 24.78
C LEU A 21 6.05 -18.00 24.36
N SER A 22 6.05 -18.36 23.07
CA SER A 22 7.16 -18.97 22.31
C SER A 22 6.76 -18.83 20.82
N ASP A 23 7.59 -18.53 19.85
CA ASP A 23 8.98 -18.91 19.63
C ASP A 23 9.71 -17.85 18.78
N ASP A 24 10.94 -17.55 19.19
CA ASP A 24 11.96 -16.86 18.40
C ASP A 24 12.42 -17.79 17.25
N GLU A 25 11.86 -17.62 16.05
CA GLU A 25 12.45 -18.19 14.84
C GLU A 25 13.51 -17.24 14.26
N LYS A 26 14.77 -17.56 14.58
CA LYS A 26 15.95 -17.10 13.85
C LYS A 26 15.91 -17.63 12.42
N VAL A 27 15.62 -16.77 11.45
CA VAL A 27 15.84 -17.06 10.03
C VAL A 27 17.25 -16.62 9.66
N GLU A 28 18.13 -17.60 9.45
CA GLU A 28 19.43 -17.41 8.81
C GLU A 28 19.21 -17.12 7.32
N ASN A 29 19.57 -15.91 6.88
CA ASN A 29 19.45 -15.52 5.48
C ASN A 29 20.81 -15.72 4.79
N GLU A 30 20.91 -16.79 3.99
CA GLU A 30 22.07 -17.11 3.16
C GLU A 30 22.27 -16.03 2.08
N LYS A 31 23.46 -15.41 2.08
CA LYS A 31 23.91 -14.47 1.07
C LYS A 31 24.12 -15.21 -0.26
N ASN A 32 23.36 -14.82 -1.29
CA ASN A 32 23.57 -15.26 -2.67
C ASN A 32 24.25 -14.14 -3.46
N GLU A 33 25.57 -14.22 -3.61
CA GLU A 33 26.37 -13.35 -4.48
C GLU A 33 26.27 -13.85 -5.92
N ARG A 34 25.70 -13.04 -6.82
CA ARG A 34 25.83 -13.24 -8.27
C ARG A 34 26.56 -12.07 -8.90
N ASN A 35 27.79 -12.37 -9.32
CA ASN A 35 28.55 -11.65 -10.34
C ASN A 35 27.79 -11.63 -11.65
N VAL A 36 27.66 -10.45 -12.25
CA VAL A 36 27.47 -10.29 -13.69
C VAL A 36 28.41 -9.17 -14.14
N GLU A 37 29.49 -9.58 -14.78
CA GLU A 37 30.32 -8.74 -15.65
C GLU A 37 29.55 -8.56 -16.96
N ASP A 38 29.40 -7.33 -17.45
CA ASP A 38 28.98 -7.10 -18.83
C ASP A 38 29.75 -5.89 -19.38
N GLU A 39 30.83 -6.21 -20.10
CA GLU A 39 31.55 -5.29 -20.97
C GLU A 39 30.79 -5.16 -22.29
N LYS A 40 30.44 -3.94 -22.70
CA LYS A 40 30.24 -3.62 -24.12
C LYS A 40 30.75 -2.23 -24.45
N GLU A 41 31.91 -2.22 -25.09
CA GLU A 41 32.36 -1.14 -25.97
C GLU A 41 31.48 -1.10 -27.24
N GLY A 42 31.31 0.09 -27.80
CA GLY A 42 30.61 0.32 -29.06
C GLY A 42 30.55 1.79 -29.39
N GLU A 43 31.65 2.33 -29.91
CA GLU A 43 31.67 3.57 -30.72
C GLU A 43 30.73 3.41 -31.91
N GLU A 44 29.97 4.46 -32.27
CA GLU A 44 29.84 4.94 -33.65
C GLU A 44 29.40 6.41 -33.65
N ALA A 45 30.19 7.24 -34.33
CA ALA A 45 29.91 8.62 -34.65
C ALA A 45 29.11 8.70 -35.95
N ILE A 46 28.10 9.58 -36.07
CA ILE A 46 27.57 10.09 -37.35
C ILE A 46 26.74 11.39 -37.14
N ARG A 47 27.28 12.47 -37.73
CA ARG A 47 26.70 13.59 -38.51
C ARG A 47 25.84 14.69 -37.87
N ASP A 48 26.46 15.87 -37.87
CA ASP A 48 25.87 17.20 -38.07
C ASP A 48 25.13 17.32 -39.43
N ASP A 49 23.96 17.95 -39.40
CA ASP A 49 23.28 18.78 -40.42
C ASP A 49 21.77 18.53 -40.37
N ASP A 50 21.01 19.47 -39.81
CA ASP A 50 20.00 20.19 -40.61
C ASP A 50 19.37 21.30 -39.77
N ASP A 51 19.70 22.51 -40.21
CA ASP A 51 19.22 23.82 -39.83
C ASP A 51 17.82 24.05 -40.43
N ASP A 52 17.12 25.02 -39.86
CA ASP A 52 15.97 25.73 -40.42
C ASP A 52 14.55 25.10 -40.39
N GLU A 53 13.80 25.56 -39.38
CA GLU A 53 12.53 26.30 -39.49
C GLU A 53 11.54 25.86 -38.41
N LYS A 54 11.54 26.58 -37.27
CA LYS A 54 10.44 26.56 -36.30
C LYS A 54 9.79 27.93 -36.24
N GLU A 55 8.75 28.08 -37.07
CA GLU A 55 7.77 29.15 -36.95
C GLU A 55 6.94 28.95 -35.67
N ALA A 56 6.84 30.05 -34.93
CA ALA A 56 6.35 30.13 -33.57
C ALA A 56 4.83 30.11 -33.46
N GLY A 57 4.32 29.63 -32.32
CA GLY A 57 3.01 30.06 -31.82
C GLY A 57 2.07 28.97 -31.32
N HIS A 58 2.56 28.03 -30.50
CA HIS A 58 1.66 27.37 -29.56
C HIS A 58 1.84 28.02 -28.19
N LEU A 59 1.02 29.03 -27.91
CA LEU A 59 0.77 29.52 -26.55
C LEU A 59 0.05 28.40 -25.81
N GLU A 60 0.82 27.45 -25.29
CA GLU A 60 0.37 26.55 -24.25
C GLU A 60 0.20 27.44 -23.01
N SER A 61 -1.06 27.78 -22.69
CA SER A 61 -1.39 28.36 -21.38
C SER A 61 -1.16 27.26 -20.36
N THR A 62 0.10 27.11 -19.93
CA THR A 62 0.39 26.51 -18.63
C THR A 62 -0.18 27.47 -17.61
N GLU A 63 -1.42 27.19 -17.20
CA GLU A 63 -1.93 27.66 -15.92
C GLU A 63 -0.98 27.08 -14.88
N GLU A 64 -0.01 27.90 -14.47
CA GLU A 64 0.83 27.63 -13.31
C GLU A 64 -0.13 27.55 -12.11
N GLU A 65 -0.65 26.35 -11.83
CA GLU A 65 -1.34 26.10 -10.58
C GLU A 65 -0.37 26.44 -9.45
N ASP A 66 -0.78 27.35 -8.57
CA ASP A 66 0.02 27.75 -7.42
C ASP A 66 0.42 26.49 -6.62
N GLU A 67 1.68 26.38 -6.24
CA GLU A 67 2.22 25.22 -5.53
C GLU A 67 1.45 24.91 -4.23
N GLU A 68 0.92 25.94 -3.58
CA GLU A 68 0.04 25.83 -2.41
C GLU A 68 -1.27 25.10 -2.74
N ASP A 69 -1.87 25.36 -3.90
CA ASP A 69 -3.11 24.68 -4.33
C ASP A 69 -2.86 23.19 -4.60
N ILE A 70 -1.74 22.85 -5.25
CA ILE A 70 -1.35 21.46 -5.49
C ILE A 70 -1.12 20.72 -4.18
N ASN A 71 -0.43 21.33 -3.23
CA ASN A 71 -0.17 20.73 -1.92
C ASN A 71 -1.46 20.51 -1.13
N ASN A 72 -2.42 21.44 -1.19
CA ASN A 72 -3.73 21.27 -0.58
C ASN A 72 -4.50 20.11 -1.21
N LYS A 73 -4.51 20.00 -2.55
CA LYS A 73 -5.12 18.87 -3.27
C LYS A 73 -4.50 17.53 -2.85
N LEU A 74 -3.18 17.47 -2.70
CA LEU A 74 -2.47 16.27 -2.24
C LEU A 74 -2.87 15.86 -0.82
N GLU A 75 -2.98 16.82 0.11
CA GLU A 75 -3.42 16.54 1.47
C GLU A 75 -4.87 16.05 1.51
N ASP A 76 -5.74 16.62 0.68
CA ASP A 76 -7.14 16.16 0.54
C ASP A 76 -7.21 14.70 0.07
N VAL A 77 -6.42 14.32 -0.95
CA VAL A 77 -6.35 12.92 -1.43
C VAL A 77 -5.83 12.02 -0.32
N ARG A 78 -4.76 12.44 0.39
CA ARG A 78 -4.21 11.67 1.51
C ARG A 78 -5.25 11.43 2.60
N MET A 79 -6.04 12.45 2.94
CA MET A 79 -7.11 12.33 3.93
C MET A 79 -8.19 11.34 3.48
N GLN A 80 -8.62 11.39 2.21
CA GLN A 80 -9.58 10.45 1.64
C GLN A 80 -9.05 9.00 1.65
N SER A 81 -7.78 8.81 1.31
CA SER A 81 -7.13 7.49 1.40
C SER A 81 -7.03 6.98 2.83
N SER A 82 -6.85 7.87 3.82
CA SER A 82 -6.89 7.51 5.23
C SER A 82 -8.28 6.98 5.65
N ASP A 83 -9.37 7.63 5.20
CA ASP A 83 -10.73 7.17 5.45
C ASP A 83 -10.99 5.78 4.82
N LEU A 84 -10.52 5.57 3.58
CA LEU A 84 -10.57 4.26 2.93
C LEU A 84 -9.80 3.21 3.73
N ARG A 85 -8.61 3.54 4.24
CA ARG A 85 -7.81 2.61 5.06
C ARG A 85 -8.55 2.22 6.34
N VAL A 86 -9.22 3.16 7.01
CA VAL A 86 -10.06 2.88 8.19
C VAL A 86 -11.23 1.96 7.82
N LEU A 87 -11.89 2.21 6.68
CA LEU A 87 -12.96 1.34 6.18
C LEU A 87 -12.45 -0.07 5.83
N GLY A 88 -11.30 -0.18 5.17
CA GLY A 88 -10.64 -1.45 4.86
C GLY A 88 -10.31 -2.24 6.12
N LYS A 89 -9.81 -1.57 7.16
CA LYS A 89 -9.58 -2.18 8.47
C LYS A 89 -10.87 -2.71 9.09
N LYS A 90 -11.97 -1.97 9.01
CA LYS A 90 -13.28 -2.42 9.49
C LYS A 90 -13.72 -3.71 8.79
N TYR A 91 -13.63 -3.78 7.47
CA TYR A 91 -13.95 -5.01 6.73
C TYR A 91 -13.02 -6.17 7.10
N HIS A 92 -11.72 -5.89 7.33
CA HIS A 92 -10.76 -6.91 7.77
C HIS A 92 -11.14 -7.47 9.15
N ASP A 93 -11.47 -6.60 10.11
CA ASP A 93 -11.86 -6.99 11.47
C ASP A 93 -13.18 -7.77 11.49
N GLU A 94 -14.09 -7.50 10.54
CA GLU A 94 -15.33 -8.25 10.32
C GLU A 94 -15.11 -9.58 9.56
N GLY A 95 -13.89 -9.87 9.09
CA GLY A 95 -13.55 -11.08 8.35
C GLY A 95 -13.95 -11.05 6.87
N ILE A 96 -14.37 -9.90 6.33
CA ILE A 96 -14.77 -9.72 4.93
C ILE A 96 -13.55 -9.36 4.08
N PHE A 97 -12.61 -10.30 3.98
CA PHE A 97 -11.26 -10.04 3.46
C PHE A 97 -11.22 -9.56 2.00
N LEU A 98 -12.13 -10.01 1.12
CA LEU A 98 -12.15 -9.55 -0.27
C LEU A 98 -12.54 -8.06 -0.39
N GLN A 99 -13.49 -7.61 0.43
CA GLN A 99 -13.87 -6.19 0.48
C GLN A 99 -12.74 -5.36 1.08
N ALA A 100 -12.15 -5.83 2.18
CA ALA A 100 -10.98 -5.19 2.79
C ALA A 100 -9.83 -5.00 1.79
N ALA A 101 -9.45 -6.07 1.07
CA ALA A 101 -8.41 -6.04 0.04
C ALA A 101 -8.71 -4.98 -1.04
N THR A 102 -9.95 -4.97 -1.54
CA THR A 102 -10.36 -4.02 -2.57
C THR A 102 -10.30 -2.57 -2.07
N THR A 103 -10.72 -2.32 -0.82
CA THR A 103 -10.68 -0.98 -0.21
C THR A 103 -9.24 -0.51 0.03
N PHE A 104 -8.35 -1.39 0.51
CA PHE A 104 -6.93 -1.05 0.66
C PHE A 104 -6.26 -0.74 -0.67
N ARG A 105 -6.51 -1.55 -1.71
CA ARG A 105 -6.02 -1.27 -3.06
C ARG A 105 -6.52 0.08 -3.57
N GLN A 106 -7.79 0.41 -3.35
CA GLN A 106 -8.34 1.70 -3.77
C GLN A 106 -7.62 2.87 -3.08
N ALA A 107 -7.33 2.76 -1.78
CA ALA A 107 -6.57 3.77 -1.06
C ALA A 107 -5.13 3.92 -1.62
N ALA A 108 -4.46 2.80 -1.87
CA ALA A 108 -3.11 2.78 -2.48
C ALA A 108 -3.10 3.46 -3.85
N SER A 109 -4.00 3.04 -4.75
CA SER A 109 -4.08 3.60 -6.10
C SER A 109 -4.39 5.10 -6.10
N GLN A 110 -5.25 5.58 -5.20
CA GLN A 110 -5.51 7.03 -5.09
C GLN A 110 -4.26 7.83 -4.68
N LEU A 111 -3.45 7.29 -3.74
CA LEU A 111 -2.21 7.93 -3.33
C LEU A 111 -1.18 7.94 -4.47
N GLU A 112 -1.01 6.80 -5.15
CA GLU A 112 -0.07 6.64 -6.26
C GLU A 112 -0.41 7.53 -7.44
N ASP A 113 -1.69 7.57 -7.84
CA ASP A 113 -2.16 8.43 -8.91
C ASP A 113 -1.90 9.90 -8.59
N ALA A 114 -2.15 10.32 -7.35
CA ALA A 114 -1.90 11.70 -6.92
C ALA A 114 -0.39 12.04 -6.86
N ILE A 115 0.45 11.10 -6.41
CA ILE A 115 1.91 11.27 -6.44
C ILE A 115 2.39 11.41 -7.89
N GLN A 116 1.90 10.58 -8.81
CA GLN A 116 2.33 10.55 -10.20
C GLN A 116 1.87 11.77 -10.99
N GLN A 117 0.67 12.28 -10.71
CA GLN A 117 0.08 13.43 -11.41
C GLN A 117 0.52 14.78 -10.83
N SER A 118 1.02 14.81 -9.60
CA SER A 118 1.41 16.07 -8.97
C SER A 118 2.77 16.59 -9.43
N SER A 119 2.79 17.83 -9.90
CA SER A 119 4.01 18.61 -10.14
C SER A 119 4.62 19.20 -8.86
N SER A 120 4.04 18.93 -7.68
CA SER A 120 4.53 19.45 -6.39
C SER A 120 5.97 19.04 -6.10
N ASP A 121 6.78 20.00 -5.65
CA ASP A 121 8.15 19.79 -5.16
C ASP A 121 8.21 19.37 -3.69
N ASN A 122 7.06 19.21 -3.03
CA ASN A 122 6.96 18.78 -1.64
C ASN A 122 7.29 17.28 -1.49
N LYS A 123 8.59 16.99 -1.44
CA LYS A 123 9.12 15.62 -1.28
C LYS A 123 8.68 14.95 0.02
N GLU A 124 8.50 15.72 1.09
CA GLU A 124 8.08 15.17 2.38
C GLU A 124 6.66 14.60 2.29
N LEU A 125 5.73 15.38 1.74
CA LEU A 125 4.34 14.93 1.54
C LEU A 125 4.28 13.71 0.60
N LYS A 126 5.01 13.75 -0.52
CA LYS A 126 5.09 12.61 -1.45
C LYS A 126 5.63 11.35 -0.78
N ASN A 127 6.67 11.46 0.04
CA ASN A 127 7.24 10.30 0.76
C ASN A 127 6.23 9.71 1.74
N ILE A 128 5.51 10.55 2.49
CA ILE A 128 4.47 10.10 3.41
C ILE A 128 3.37 9.36 2.64
N MET A 129 2.92 9.91 1.51
CA MET A 129 1.91 9.26 0.66
C MET A 129 2.42 7.91 0.11
N MET A 130 3.70 7.80 -0.27
CA MET A 130 4.29 6.53 -0.72
C MET A 130 4.31 5.49 0.41
N GLU A 131 4.71 5.88 1.63
CA GLU A 131 4.69 4.99 2.81
C GLU A 131 3.27 4.52 3.15
N GLU A 132 2.29 5.41 3.05
CA GLU A 132 0.88 5.07 3.26
C GLU A 132 0.37 4.13 2.15
N SER A 133 0.79 4.30 0.89
CA SER A 133 0.45 3.37 -0.21
C SER A 133 1.04 1.98 0.04
N ALA A 134 2.33 1.90 0.34
CA ALA A 134 3.01 0.64 0.65
C ALA A 134 2.34 -0.08 1.83
N THR A 135 1.93 0.68 2.85
CA THR A 135 1.17 0.15 3.98
C THR A 135 -0.18 -0.44 3.54
N CYS A 136 -0.87 0.20 2.58
CA CYS A 136 -2.12 -0.32 2.03
C CYS A 136 -1.91 -1.61 1.22
N HIS A 137 -0.86 -1.68 0.40
CA HIS A 137 -0.50 -2.91 -0.33
C HIS A 137 -0.16 -4.07 0.59
N LEU A 138 0.55 -3.81 1.70
CA LEU A 138 0.78 -4.83 2.72
C LEU A 138 -0.53 -5.37 3.31
N HIS A 139 -1.47 -4.49 3.65
CA HIS A 139 -2.79 -4.93 4.16
C HIS A 139 -3.62 -5.67 3.11
N GLU A 140 -3.56 -5.28 1.84
CA GLU A 140 -4.17 -6.02 0.73
C GLU A 140 -3.60 -7.44 0.65
N ALA A 141 -2.26 -7.57 0.67
CA ALA A 141 -1.58 -8.86 0.64
C ALA A 141 -1.99 -9.76 1.81
N LEU A 142 -2.06 -9.21 3.03
CA LEU A 142 -2.53 -9.93 4.22
C LEU A 142 -3.97 -10.44 4.06
N CYS A 143 -4.85 -9.67 3.41
CA CYS A 143 -6.22 -10.10 3.12
C CYS A 143 -6.26 -11.29 2.15
N TYR A 144 -5.42 -11.30 1.11
CA TYR A 144 -5.31 -12.45 0.20
C TYR A 144 -4.67 -13.67 0.88
N LEU A 145 -3.67 -13.45 1.74
CA LEU A 145 -3.04 -14.52 2.52
C LEU A 145 -4.06 -15.25 3.40
N LYS A 146 -4.92 -14.50 4.12
CA LYS A 146 -6.00 -15.09 4.93
C LYS A 146 -7.01 -15.88 4.11
N GLN A 147 -7.23 -15.50 2.85
CA GLN A 147 -8.08 -16.23 1.90
C GLN A 147 -7.37 -17.37 1.17
N LYS A 148 -6.07 -17.59 1.44
CA LYS A 148 -5.21 -18.58 0.75
C LYS A 148 -5.08 -18.32 -0.76
N GLU A 149 -5.25 -17.06 -1.18
CA GLU A 149 -5.01 -16.62 -2.55
C GLU A 149 -3.55 -16.17 -2.74
N TYR A 150 -2.60 -17.10 -2.64
CA TYR A 150 -1.17 -16.80 -2.58
C TYR A 150 -0.64 -16.05 -3.81
N ALA A 151 -1.18 -16.33 -5.00
CA ALA A 151 -0.78 -15.63 -6.23
C ALA A 151 -1.05 -14.13 -6.13
N LYS A 152 -2.25 -13.73 -5.66
CA LYS A 152 -2.59 -12.32 -5.49
C LYS A 152 -1.81 -11.68 -4.34
N CYS A 153 -1.59 -12.41 -3.25
CA CYS A 153 -0.74 -11.95 -2.15
C CYS A 153 0.67 -11.56 -2.63
N ILE A 154 1.30 -12.40 -3.46
CA ILE A 154 2.64 -12.11 -4.02
C ILE A 154 2.61 -10.86 -4.91
N THR A 155 1.60 -10.74 -5.77
CA THR A 155 1.43 -9.56 -6.63
C THR A 155 1.28 -8.28 -5.80
N SER A 156 0.46 -8.29 -4.75
CA SER A 156 0.30 -7.13 -3.85
C SER A 156 1.59 -6.79 -3.09
N CYS A 157 2.40 -7.77 -2.68
CA CYS A 157 3.70 -7.51 -2.03
C CYS A 157 4.79 -6.96 -2.98
N SER A 158 4.55 -6.97 -4.29
CA SER A 158 5.54 -6.53 -5.29
C SER A 158 5.37 -5.07 -5.71
N HIS A 159 4.34 -4.39 -5.18
CA HIS A 159 4.13 -2.94 -5.33
C HIS A 159 4.86 -2.23 -4.18
#